data_AF-A0A1Y6EIS8-F1
#
_entry.id   AF-A0A1Y6EIS8-F1
#
_cell.length_a   1.000
_cell.length_b   1.000
_cell.length_c   1.000
_cell.angle_alpha   90.00
_cell.angle_beta   90.00
_cell.angle_gamma   90.00
#
_symmetry.space_group_name_H-M   'P 1'
#
loop_
_entity.id
_entity.type
_entity.pdbx_description
1 polymer ?
#
loop_
_entity_poly.entity_id
_entity_poly.type
_entity_poly.pdbx_seq_one_letter_code
_entity_poly.pdbx_strand_id
1 'polypeptide(L)'
;MSRSNTDKAMREYLSALLTEERETLTQPLRHEPVARLLEQVKPEPLVETEIKSVQEEPVVGRIAPRTEPVTKAPPPPEPESEPPQADVPVADAEIIADVEAHKGDAGQPPGTSMEEYQQHEFQALFFKVAGLTLAVPLKSLGGIHSMGKTSTLFGKPDWFVGIMTERDDKLQVVDTARWVMPEKYSEKLASELDYQYLIMLSDSSWGLACEELVTSTTIQPDAIQWRRTDQGKRPWLAGVVREKMCALLNVDELIAMLDKGMGSQQG
;
A
#
# COMPACT_ATOMS: atom_id res chain seq x y z
N MET A 1 -11.38 -58.16 0.79
CA MET A 1 -10.32 -57.98 -0.23
C MET A 1 -10.38 -56.64 -0.99
N SER A 2 -11.21 -55.65 -0.61
CA SER A 2 -11.47 -54.46 -1.45
C SER A 2 -10.57 -53.24 -1.21
N ARG A 3 -9.77 -53.19 -0.14
CA ARG A 3 -8.88 -52.04 0.17
C ARG A 3 -7.58 -52.02 -0.65
N SER A 4 -7.15 -53.16 -1.20
CA SER A 4 -5.86 -53.28 -1.89
C SER A 4 -5.89 -52.75 -3.34
N ASN A 5 -7.07 -52.73 -3.99
CA ASN A 5 -7.18 -52.25 -5.37
C ASN A 5 -7.19 -50.72 -5.45
N THR A 6 -7.81 -50.05 -4.48
CA THR A 6 -7.85 -48.58 -4.42
C THR A 6 -6.46 -47.99 -4.15
N ASP A 7 -5.69 -48.64 -3.26
CA ASP A 7 -4.31 -48.22 -2.95
C ASP A 7 -3.39 -48.36 -4.17
N LYS A 8 -3.59 -49.43 -4.96
CA LYS A 8 -2.83 -49.66 -6.19
C LYS A 8 -3.16 -48.63 -7.28
N ALA A 9 -4.45 -48.34 -7.47
CA ALA A 9 -4.89 -47.32 -8.44
C ALA A 9 -4.38 -45.92 -8.08
N MET A 10 -4.35 -45.58 -6.79
CA MET A 10 -3.86 -44.29 -6.31
C MET A 10 -2.35 -44.14 -6.51
N ARG A 11 -1.57 -45.20 -6.31
CA ARG A 11 -0.12 -45.18 -6.56
C ARG A 11 0.23 -45.07 -8.04
N GLU A 12 -0.52 -45.75 -8.91
CA GLU A 12 -0.32 -45.64 -10.36
C GLU A 12 -0.63 -44.21 -10.84
N TYR A 13 -1.70 -43.60 -10.35
CA TYR A 13 -2.05 -42.20 -10.68
C TYR A 13 -0.99 -41.20 -10.19
N LEU A 14 -0.52 -41.33 -8.95
CA LEU A 14 0.55 -40.48 -8.41
C LEU A 14 1.87 -40.65 -9.19
N SER A 15 2.20 -41.88 -9.60
CA SER A 15 3.41 -42.14 -10.38
C SER A 15 3.35 -41.54 -11.79
N ALA A 16 2.17 -41.52 -12.42
CA ALA A 16 1.98 -40.89 -13.72
C ALA A 16 2.19 -39.37 -13.64
N LEU A 17 1.57 -38.71 -12.65
CA LEU A 17 1.73 -37.26 -12.43
C LEU A 17 3.19 -36.85 -12.15
N LEU A 18 3.89 -37.63 -11.32
CA LEU A 18 5.30 -37.37 -10.98
C LEU A 18 6.25 -37.58 -12.17
N THR A 19 5.85 -38.35 -13.17
CA THR A 19 6.68 -38.63 -14.36
C THR A 19 6.46 -37.57 -15.43
N GLU A 20 5.23 -37.07 -15.60
CA GLU A 20 4.90 -35.96 -16.52
C GLU A 20 5.66 -34.66 -16.18
N GLU A 21 5.88 -34.35 -14.90
CA GLU A 21 6.67 -33.18 -14.50
C GLU A 21 8.17 -33.32 -14.78
N ARG A 22 8.70 -34.55 -14.89
CA ARG A 22 10.15 -34.77 -15.06
C ARG A 22 10.60 -34.68 -16.51
N GLU A 23 9.71 -34.94 -17.46
CA GLU A 23 10.01 -34.86 -18.90
C GLU A 23 10.02 -33.41 -19.43
N THR A 24 9.37 -32.46 -18.75
CA THR A 24 9.37 -31.04 -19.14
C THR A 24 10.65 -30.30 -18.72
N LEU A 25 11.34 -30.77 -17.68
CA LEU A 25 12.56 -30.14 -17.13
C LEU A 25 13.86 -30.49 -17.88
N THR A 26 13.82 -31.41 -18.86
CA THR A 26 15.03 -31.89 -19.56
C THR A 26 15.17 -31.39 -21.00
N GLN A 27 14.33 -30.47 -21.46
CA GLN A 27 14.54 -29.82 -22.76
C GLN A 27 15.59 -28.70 -22.63
N PRO A 28 16.77 -28.81 -23.29
CA PRO A 28 17.71 -27.72 -23.34
C PRO A 28 17.11 -26.60 -24.19
N LEU A 29 16.76 -25.49 -23.55
CA LEU A 29 16.34 -24.25 -24.20
C LEU A 29 17.50 -23.74 -25.10
N ARG A 30 17.44 -24.07 -26.39
CA ARG A 30 18.32 -23.51 -27.43
C ARG A 30 17.98 -22.05 -27.65
N HIS A 31 18.56 -21.17 -26.85
CA HIS A 31 18.51 -19.72 -27.06
C HIS A 31 19.57 -19.27 -28.08
N GLU A 32 19.38 -19.63 -29.35
CA GLU A 32 20.18 -19.09 -30.46
C GLU A 32 19.93 -17.59 -30.80
N PRO A 33 18.77 -16.95 -30.52
CA PRO A 33 18.57 -15.56 -30.93
C PRO A 33 19.10 -14.51 -29.94
N VAL A 34 19.45 -14.89 -28.70
CA VAL A 34 19.87 -13.93 -27.66
C VAL A 34 21.35 -13.54 -27.83
N ALA A 35 22.20 -14.46 -28.27
CA ALA A 35 23.61 -14.17 -28.56
C ALA A 35 23.79 -13.16 -29.70
N ARG A 36 22.88 -13.15 -30.69
CA ARG A 36 22.91 -12.19 -31.80
C ARG A 36 22.57 -10.75 -31.43
N LEU A 37 21.78 -10.54 -30.36
CA LEU A 37 21.46 -9.19 -29.90
C LEU A 37 22.59 -8.58 -29.05
N LEU A 38 23.38 -9.40 -28.36
CA LEU A 38 24.48 -8.93 -27.50
C LEU A 38 25.73 -8.51 -28.28
N GLU A 39 25.89 -8.95 -29.54
CA GLU A 39 27.05 -8.62 -30.36
C GLU A 39 26.90 -7.31 -31.17
N GLN A 40 25.71 -6.72 -31.21
CA GLN A 40 25.46 -5.44 -31.90
C GLN A 40 25.74 -4.20 -31.03
N VAL A 41 26.12 -4.37 -29.77
CA VAL A 41 26.49 -3.25 -28.90
C VAL A 41 28.00 -3.27 -28.68
N LYS A 42 28.73 -2.70 -29.64
CA LYS A 42 30.15 -2.40 -29.47
C LYS A 42 30.29 -1.00 -28.83
N PRO A 43 31.09 -0.85 -27.77
CA PRO A 43 31.13 0.35 -26.92
C PRO A 43 31.98 1.46 -27.57
N GLU A 44 31.47 2.70 -27.52
CA GLU A 44 32.29 3.91 -27.74
C GLU A 44 32.73 4.51 -26.40
N PRO A 45 33.98 4.97 -26.28
CA PRO A 45 34.62 5.32 -25.01
C PRO A 45 34.19 6.69 -24.47
N LEU A 46 34.29 6.80 -23.14
CA LEU A 46 34.14 8.03 -22.35
C LEU A 46 34.96 9.19 -22.92
N VAL A 47 34.33 10.35 -23.07
CA VAL A 47 35.02 11.63 -23.12
C VAL A 47 34.97 12.24 -21.72
N GLU A 48 36.06 12.04 -20.99
CA GLU A 48 36.48 12.89 -19.88
C GLU A 48 36.49 14.35 -20.35
N THR A 49 35.75 15.22 -19.68
CA THR A 49 35.98 16.66 -19.79
C THR A 49 36.46 17.17 -18.44
N GLU A 50 37.74 17.51 -18.41
CA GLU A 50 38.45 18.13 -17.29
C GLU A 50 37.84 19.47 -16.85
N ILE A 51 37.49 19.52 -15.57
CA ILE A 51 37.84 20.51 -14.54
C ILE A 51 38.21 21.94 -15.02
N LYS A 52 37.41 22.93 -14.61
CA LYS A 52 37.93 24.26 -14.26
C LYS A 52 37.54 24.63 -12.83
N SER A 53 38.58 24.60 -12.00
CA SER A 53 38.71 25.09 -10.64
C SER A 53 38.29 26.56 -10.50
N VAL A 54 37.54 26.88 -9.44
CA VAL A 54 37.52 28.21 -8.83
C VAL A 54 37.78 28.01 -7.33
N GLN A 55 38.92 28.52 -6.89
CA GLN A 55 39.43 28.46 -5.52
C GLN A 55 38.74 29.49 -4.61
N GLU A 56 38.71 29.18 -3.31
CA GLU A 56 38.54 30.08 -2.16
C GLU A 56 39.55 31.28 -2.23
N GLU A 57 39.45 32.43 -1.55
CA GLU A 57 39.07 32.75 -0.17
C GLU A 57 39.13 34.33 0.01
N PRO A 58 39.25 34.94 1.21
CA PRO A 58 38.27 35.82 1.86
C PRO A 58 38.60 37.34 1.79
N VAL A 59 37.67 38.21 2.18
CA VAL A 59 37.98 39.61 2.50
C VAL A 59 37.55 39.95 3.92
N VAL A 60 38.56 40.06 4.78
CA VAL A 60 38.55 40.69 6.11
C VAL A 60 38.70 42.20 5.95
N GLY A 61 37.94 42.98 6.74
CA GLY A 61 38.21 44.40 7.01
C GLY A 61 37.17 44.98 7.96
N ARG A 62 37.39 44.89 9.30
CA ARG A 62 37.78 46.01 10.21
C ARG A 62 36.88 47.25 10.09
N ILE A 63 36.23 47.75 11.15
CA ILE A 63 36.83 48.50 12.28
C ILE A 63 35.89 48.49 13.50
N ALA A 64 36.43 48.22 14.70
CA ALA A 64 35.85 48.47 16.04
C ALA A 64 36.20 49.91 16.52
N PRO A 65 35.61 50.54 17.59
CA PRO A 65 35.80 50.04 18.96
C PRO A 65 34.72 50.39 20.04
N ARG A 66 34.54 49.42 20.95
CA ARG A 66 34.58 49.48 22.44
C ARG A 66 33.85 50.59 23.22
N THR A 67 32.91 50.17 24.09
CA THR A 67 32.85 50.59 25.51
C THR A 67 32.18 49.48 26.34
N GLU A 68 32.93 48.97 27.33
CA GLU A 68 32.50 48.22 28.52
C GLU A 68 32.92 49.07 29.75
N PRO A 69 32.60 48.76 31.03
CA PRO A 69 31.70 47.74 31.61
C PRO A 69 30.78 48.32 32.75
N VAL A 70 29.98 47.49 33.42
CA VAL A 70 29.91 47.31 34.91
C VAL A 70 28.69 46.43 35.28
N THR A 71 28.99 45.17 35.61
CA THR A 71 28.65 44.44 36.85
C THR A 71 27.24 44.50 37.46
N LYS A 72 26.52 43.37 37.47
CA LYS A 72 26.06 42.67 38.70
C LYS A 72 25.55 41.24 38.40
N ALA A 73 26.20 40.23 38.99
CA ALA A 73 25.61 38.91 39.32
C ALA A 73 24.95 38.98 40.73
N PRO A 74 24.34 37.94 41.36
CA PRO A 74 24.06 36.51 41.01
C PRO A 74 22.54 36.17 41.29
N PRO A 75 21.98 34.94 41.52
CA PRO A 75 22.54 33.60 41.86
C PRO A 75 21.92 32.39 41.08
N PRO A 76 22.35 31.12 41.36
CA PRO A 76 22.18 29.95 40.49
C PRO A 76 21.00 29.05 40.88
N PRO A 77 20.55 28.14 39.99
CA PRO A 77 19.88 26.92 40.40
C PRO A 77 20.74 25.66 40.14
N GLU A 78 20.85 24.86 41.19
CA GLU A 78 21.33 23.47 41.26
C GLU A 78 20.09 22.53 41.21
N PRO A 79 20.20 21.20 41.19
CA PRO A 79 20.50 20.32 40.06
C PRO A 79 19.32 19.37 39.68
N GLU A 80 19.45 18.74 38.52
CA GLU A 80 19.13 17.33 38.22
C GLU A 80 17.76 16.73 38.64
N SER A 81 16.93 16.38 37.65
CA SER A 81 15.95 15.30 37.73
C SER A 81 15.59 14.83 36.31
N GLU A 82 16.36 13.88 35.82
CA GLU A 82 16.01 12.99 34.71
C GLU A 82 14.92 12.02 35.18
N PRO A 83 13.93 11.71 34.33
CA PRO A 83 13.37 10.36 34.33
C PRO A 83 13.47 9.71 32.94
N PRO A 84 13.44 8.37 32.90
CA PRO A 84 14.45 7.57 32.22
C PRO A 84 14.11 7.25 30.76
N GLN A 85 15.17 7.06 29.97
CA GLN A 85 15.13 6.21 28.79
C GLN A 85 14.62 4.82 29.20
N ALA A 86 13.42 4.48 28.75
CA ALA A 86 12.99 3.10 28.66
C ALA A 86 13.44 2.56 27.30
N ASP A 87 14.62 1.96 27.31
CA ASP A 87 15.03 0.99 26.31
C ASP A 87 14.14 -0.27 26.36
N VAL A 88 14.05 -0.90 25.19
CA VAL A 88 13.57 -2.25 24.83
C VAL A 88 12.06 -2.50 24.56
N PRO A 89 11.70 -3.34 23.56
CA PRO A 89 12.45 -3.78 22.37
C PRO A 89 11.71 -3.50 21.04
N VAL A 90 12.49 -3.36 19.97
CA VAL A 90 12.05 -3.65 18.60
C VAL A 90 11.68 -5.12 18.58
N ALA A 91 10.38 -5.41 18.67
CA ALA A 91 9.86 -6.72 18.33
C ALA A 91 9.55 -6.67 16.83
N ASP A 92 10.46 -7.26 16.05
CA ASP A 92 10.16 -7.88 14.78
C ASP A 92 8.89 -8.75 14.94
N ALA A 93 7.75 -8.18 14.60
CA ALA A 93 6.55 -8.96 14.36
C ALA A 93 6.61 -9.38 12.89
N GLU A 94 7.20 -10.54 12.65
CA GLU A 94 6.85 -11.39 11.51
C GLU A 94 5.33 -11.60 11.53
N ILE A 95 4.58 -10.76 10.82
CA ILE A 95 3.18 -11.04 10.49
C ILE A 95 3.21 -11.81 9.17
N ILE A 96 3.52 -13.10 9.29
CA ILE A 96 3.35 -14.05 8.19
C ILE A 96 1.86 -14.32 8.07
N ALA A 97 1.40 -14.19 6.83
CA ALA A 97 0.05 -14.43 6.35
C ALA A 97 -0.64 -15.65 6.96
N ASP A 98 -1.82 -15.42 7.53
CA ASP A 98 -3.01 -16.25 7.28
C ASP A 98 -4.27 -15.44 7.64
N VAL A 99 -4.74 -14.61 6.72
CA VAL A 99 -6.15 -14.21 6.72
C VAL A 99 -6.86 -15.27 5.90
N GLU A 100 -7.19 -16.37 6.57
CA GLU A 100 -8.10 -17.38 6.04
C GLU A 100 -9.40 -16.66 5.64
N ALA A 101 -9.70 -16.69 4.34
CA ALA A 101 -10.93 -16.16 3.79
C ALA A 101 -12.12 -16.84 4.48
N HIS A 102 -12.84 -16.11 5.33
CA HIS A 102 -14.12 -16.55 5.86
C HIS A 102 -15.14 -16.63 4.72
N LYS A 103 -15.18 -17.77 4.04
CA LYS A 103 -16.28 -18.14 3.15
C LYS A 103 -17.43 -18.67 4.00
N GLY A 104 -18.11 -17.76 4.69
CA GLY A 104 -19.31 -18.02 5.47
C GLY A 104 -20.56 -17.70 4.65
N ASP A 105 -21.27 -18.77 4.28
CA ASP A 105 -22.68 -18.85 3.86
C ASP A 105 -23.19 -17.99 2.68
N ALA A 106 -23.80 -18.69 1.72
CA ALA A 106 -24.50 -18.11 0.57
C ALA A 106 -25.89 -17.60 0.99
N GLY A 107 -25.89 -16.49 1.72
CA GLY A 107 -27.04 -15.62 1.88
C GLY A 107 -26.60 -14.23 1.43
N GLN A 108 -27.30 -13.66 0.45
CA GLN A 108 -27.11 -12.29 -0.03
C GLN A 108 -26.76 -11.35 1.13
N PRO A 109 -25.62 -10.62 1.09
CA PRO A 109 -25.23 -9.81 2.23
C PRO A 109 -26.30 -8.74 2.45
N PRO A 110 -26.82 -8.55 3.67
CA PRO A 110 -27.40 -7.26 3.99
C PRO A 110 -26.24 -6.28 3.76
N GLY A 111 -26.39 -5.35 2.82
CA GLY A 111 -25.42 -4.27 2.67
C GLY A 111 -25.16 -3.72 4.06
N THR A 112 -23.94 -3.83 4.56
CA THR A 112 -23.55 -3.36 5.89
C THR A 112 -23.63 -1.85 5.83
N SER A 113 -24.82 -1.35 6.12
CA SER A 113 -25.12 0.03 5.88
C SER A 113 -24.26 0.87 6.81
N MET A 114 -23.81 2.01 6.33
CA MET A 114 -22.90 2.90 7.05
C MET A 114 -23.42 3.29 8.46
N GLU A 115 -24.73 3.13 8.69
CA GLU A 115 -25.40 3.30 9.98
C GLU A 115 -25.00 2.26 11.04
N GLU A 116 -24.67 1.02 10.67
CA GLU A 116 -24.26 -0.02 11.63
C GLU A 116 -22.96 0.39 12.35
N TYR A 117 -21.98 0.89 11.59
CA TYR A 117 -20.70 1.39 12.09
C TYR A 117 -20.83 2.67 12.92
N GLN A 118 -21.92 3.42 12.77
CA GLN A 118 -22.21 4.60 13.58
C GLN A 118 -22.82 4.24 14.94
N GLN A 119 -23.38 3.04 15.07
CA GLN A 119 -24.07 2.59 16.28
C GLN A 119 -23.21 1.67 17.16
N HIS A 120 -22.35 0.85 16.55
CA HIS A 120 -21.57 -0.17 17.25
C HIS A 120 -20.09 -0.05 16.95
N GLU A 121 -19.26 -0.47 17.90
CA GLU A 121 -17.83 -0.63 17.65
C GLU A 121 -17.55 -1.65 16.55
N PHE A 122 -16.48 -1.43 15.80
CA PHE A 122 -16.09 -2.32 14.71
C PHE A 122 -14.58 -2.32 14.55
N GLN A 123 -14.05 -3.39 13.97
CA GLN A 123 -12.63 -3.46 13.62
C GLN A 123 -12.41 -2.84 12.24
N ALA A 124 -11.36 -2.04 12.12
CA ALA A 124 -10.91 -1.50 10.84
C ALA A 124 -9.44 -1.80 10.61
N LEU A 125 -9.09 -2.09 9.36
CA LEU A 125 -7.74 -2.29 8.88
C LEU A 125 -7.16 -0.94 8.48
N PHE A 126 -5.99 -0.62 9.03
CA PHE A 126 -5.25 0.57 8.66
C PHE A 126 -4.16 0.23 7.65
N PHE A 127 -4.04 1.03 6.61
CA PHE A 127 -3.01 0.88 5.58
C PHE A 127 -2.51 2.24 5.14
N LYS A 128 -1.32 2.27 4.54
CA LYS A 128 -0.67 3.50 4.07
C LYS A 128 -0.56 3.52 2.56
N VAL A 129 -0.72 4.72 2.02
CA VAL A 129 -0.51 5.03 0.61
C VAL A 129 -0.10 6.49 0.45
N ALA A 130 0.98 6.76 -0.29
CA ALA A 130 1.53 8.10 -0.51
C ALA A 130 1.72 8.91 0.79
N GLY A 131 2.13 8.24 1.87
CA GLY A 131 2.29 8.85 3.20
C GLY A 131 0.97 9.20 3.92
N LEU A 132 -0.19 8.78 3.40
CA LEU A 132 -1.49 8.93 4.05
C LEU A 132 -1.96 7.60 4.64
N THR A 133 -2.50 7.64 5.85
CA THR A 133 -3.14 6.48 6.48
C THR A 133 -4.65 6.49 6.21
N LEU A 134 -5.16 5.34 5.75
CA LEU A 134 -6.58 5.09 5.50
C LEU A 134 -7.06 3.92 6.36
N ALA A 135 -8.36 3.89 6.63
CA ALA A 135 -9.02 2.83 7.38
C ALA A 135 -10.19 2.24 6.57
N VAL A 136 -10.26 0.91 6.52
CA VAL A 136 -11.37 0.14 5.92
C VAL A 136 -11.96 -0.79 6.97
N PRO A 137 -13.28 -0.78 7.21
CA PRO A 137 -13.92 -1.74 8.10
C PRO A 137 -13.68 -3.18 7.66
N LEU A 138 -13.30 -4.08 8.58
CA LEU A 138 -13.03 -5.49 8.28
C LEU A 138 -14.26 -6.22 7.71
N LYS A 139 -15.46 -5.81 8.12
CA LYS A 139 -16.72 -6.37 7.60
C LYS A 139 -16.94 -6.07 6.10
N SER A 140 -16.34 -5.00 5.58
CA SER A 140 -16.40 -4.62 4.16
C SER A 140 -15.10 -4.93 3.41
N LEU A 141 -14.21 -5.72 4.02
CA LEU A 141 -12.95 -6.13 3.41
C LEU A 141 -13.15 -7.46 2.67
N GLY A 142 -12.95 -7.46 1.36
CA GLY A 142 -13.08 -8.66 0.52
C GLY A 142 -11.90 -9.64 0.62
N GLY A 143 -10.75 -9.15 1.07
CA GLY A 143 -9.49 -9.86 1.09
C GLY A 143 -8.32 -8.93 0.79
N ILE A 144 -7.11 -9.46 0.90
CA ILE A 144 -5.88 -8.73 0.58
C ILE A 144 -5.00 -9.65 -0.27
N HIS A 145 -4.56 -9.13 -1.41
CA HIS A 145 -3.63 -9.82 -2.30
C HIS A 145 -2.31 -9.06 -2.36
N SER A 146 -1.22 -9.77 -2.66
CA SER A 146 0.02 -9.11 -3.05
C SER A 146 -0.15 -8.47 -4.43
N MET A 147 0.44 -7.29 -4.62
CA MET A 147 0.41 -6.61 -5.89
C MET A 147 1.20 -7.41 -6.93
N GLY A 148 0.58 -7.63 -8.09
CA GLY A 148 1.12 -8.41 -9.19
C GLY A 148 1.19 -7.60 -10.49
N LYS A 149 1.40 -8.32 -11.60
CA LYS A 149 1.39 -7.70 -12.92
C LYS A 149 -0.02 -7.29 -13.31
N THR A 150 -0.21 -6.02 -13.65
CA THR A 150 -1.47 -5.48 -14.14
C THR A 150 -1.44 -5.31 -15.67
N SER A 151 -2.57 -5.57 -16.31
CA SER A 151 -2.81 -5.26 -17.71
C SER A 151 -3.57 -3.93 -17.81
N THR A 152 -2.90 -2.91 -18.34
CA THR A 152 -3.50 -1.58 -18.53
C THR A 152 -4.51 -1.62 -19.68
N LEU A 153 -5.60 -0.86 -19.54
CA LEU A 153 -6.63 -0.73 -20.56
C LEU A 153 -6.70 0.71 -21.08
N PHE A 154 -6.66 0.88 -22.39
CA PHE A 154 -6.79 2.20 -23.02
C PHE A 154 -8.21 2.76 -22.87
N GLY A 155 -8.31 4.08 -22.67
CA GLY A 155 -9.60 4.78 -22.56
C GLY A 155 -10.29 4.64 -21.20
N LYS A 156 -9.63 4.02 -20.21
CA LYS A 156 -10.07 4.04 -18.81
C LYS A 156 -9.65 5.36 -18.13
N PRO A 157 -10.33 5.75 -17.04
CA PRO A 157 -9.90 6.86 -16.22
C PRO A 157 -8.49 6.68 -15.69
N ASP A 158 -7.90 7.79 -15.30
CA ASP A 158 -6.49 7.90 -14.97
C ASP A 158 -6.12 7.30 -13.59
N TRP A 159 -7.12 7.15 -12.72
CA TRP A 159 -7.06 6.40 -11.46
C TRP A 159 -7.15 4.87 -11.65
N PHE A 160 -7.45 4.39 -12.86
CA PHE A 160 -7.51 2.96 -13.15
C PHE A 160 -6.14 2.47 -13.58
N VAL A 161 -5.49 1.65 -12.75
CA VAL A 161 -4.16 1.09 -13.06
C VAL A 161 -4.26 -0.01 -14.09
N GLY A 162 -5.24 -0.91 -13.95
CA GLY A 162 -5.36 -2.06 -14.85
C GLY A 162 -6.16 -3.19 -14.24
N ILE A 163 -6.06 -4.34 -14.89
CA ILE A 163 -6.64 -5.60 -14.41
C ILE A 163 -5.51 -6.53 -13.99
N MET A 164 -5.57 -7.02 -12.76
CA MET A 164 -4.72 -8.11 -12.25
C MET A 164 -5.50 -9.42 -12.34
N THR A 165 -4.84 -10.52 -12.69
CA THR A 165 -5.47 -11.85 -12.67
C THR A 165 -4.87 -12.67 -11.54
N GLU A 166 -5.72 -13.12 -10.62
CA GLU A 166 -5.34 -13.96 -9.47
C GLU A 166 -6.22 -15.20 -9.48
N ARG A 167 -5.63 -16.41 -9.61
CA ARG A 167 -6.36 -17.70 -9.56
C ARG A 167 -7.65 -17.74 -10.40
N ASP A 168 -7.59 -17.23 -11.63
CA ASP A 168 -8.69 -17.07 -12.61
C ASP A 168 -9.67 -15.90 -12.38
N ASP A 169 -9.59 -15.20 -11.24
CA ASP A 169 -10.38 -13.99 -10.99
C ASP A 169 -9.71 -12.75 -11.58
N LYS A 170 -10.52 -11.89 -12.21
CA LYS A 170 -10.07 -10.60 -12.78
C LYS A 170 -10.35 -9.48 -11.80
N LEU A 171 -9.29 -9.00 -11.16
CA LEU A 171 -9.33 -7.93 -10.17
C LEU A 171 -9.03 -6.59 -10.84
N GLN A 172 -9.90 -5.61 -10.67
CA GLN A 172 -9.75 -4.26 -11.17
C GLN A 172 -8.95 -3.43 -10.16
N VAL A 173 -7.78 -2.93 -10.58
CA VAL A 173 -6.86 -2.22 -9.70
C VAL A 173 -7.02 -0.71 -9.83
N VAL A 174 -7.25 -0.06 -8.70
CA VAL A 174 -7.38 1.38 -8.56
C VAL A 174 -6.13 1.96 -7.90
N ASP A 175 -5.63 3.06 -8.46
CA ASP A 175 -4.58 3.88 -7.86
C ASP A 175 -5.18 4.67 -6.69
N THR A 176 -4.96 4.18 -5.48
CA THR A 176 -5.51 4.80 -4.26
C THR A 176 -4.90 6.18 -3.99
N ALA A 177 -3.62 6.39 -4.34
CA ALA A 177 -2.96 7.68 -4.12
C ALA A 177 -3.61 8.78 -4.96
N ARG A 178 -3.81 8.47 -6.24
CA ARG A 178 -4.49 9.35 -7.20
C ARG A 178 -5.96 9.53 -6.87
N TRP A 179 -6.63 8.47 -6.40
CA TRP A 179 -8.01 8.55 -5.95
C TRP A 179 -8.14 9.52 -4.77
N VAL A 180 -7.37 9.32 -3.70
CA VAL A 180 -7.56 10.09 -2.46
C VAL A 180 -7.01 11.51 -2.55
N MET A 181 -5.90 11.70 -3.28
CA MET A 181 -5.21 12.99 -3.41
C MET A 181 -4.86 13.32 -4.87
N PRO A 182 -5.84 13.54 -5.76
CA PRO A 182 -5.58 13.83 -7.17
C PRO A 182 -4.74 15.11 -7.35
N GLU A 183 -4.95 16.13 -6.51
CA GLU A 183 -4.24 17.42 -6.59
C GLU A 183 -2.75 17.33 -6.22
N LYS A 184 -2.36 16.35 -5.40
CA LYS A 184 -0.97 16.16 -4.95
C LYS A 184 -0.24 15.08 -5.75
N TYR A 185 -0.95 14.40 -6.65
CA TYR A 185 -0.39 13.36 -7.48
C TYR A 185 0.51 13.98 -8.56
N SER A 186 1.81 13.77 -8.44
CA SER A 186 2.82 14.24 -9.41
C SER A 186 3.55 13.04 -10.01
N GLU A 187 4.17 13.20 -11.18
CA GLU A 187 4.94 12.12 -11.82
C GLU A 187 6.09 11.59 -10.93
N LYS A 188 6.65 12.47 -10.08
CA LYS A 188 7.66 12.07 -9.09
C LYS A 188 7.06 11.14 -8.03
N LEU A 189 5.91 11.54 -7.46
CA LEU A 189 5.19 10.72 -6.50
C LEU A 189 4.81 9.37 -7.12
N ALA A 190 4.30 9.37 -8.36
CA ALA A 190 3.97 8.15 -9.09
C ALA A 190 5.17 7.20 -9.28
N SER A 191 6.39 7.74 -9.38
CA SER A 191 7.62 6.96 -9.51
C SER A 191 8.18 6.47 -8.16
N GLU A 192 7.84 7.16 -7.07
CA GLU A 192 8.25 6.80 -5.71
C GLU A 192 7.30 5.78 -5.06
N LEU A 193 6.05 5.73 -5.52
CA LEU A 193 5.01 4.83 -5.02
C LEU A 193 5.32 3.38 -5.37
N ASP A 194 5.46 2.56 -4.33
CA ASP A 194 5.69 1.12 -4.45
C ASP A 194 4.47 0.36 -3.92
N TYR A 195 3.51 0.10 -4.79
CA TYR A 195 2.32 -0.66 -4.43
C TYR A 195 2.66 -2.13 -4.22
N GLN A 196 2.59 -2.59 -2.98
CA GLN A 196 2.90 -3.96 -2.59
C GLN A 196 1.66 -4.82 -2.33
N TYR A 197 0.53 -4.19 -2.04
CA TYR A 197 -0.71 -4.87 -1.67
C TYR A 197 -1.91 -4.32 -2.43
N LEU A 198 -2.90 -5.19 -2.63
CA LEU A 198 -4.19 -4.89 -3.22
C LEU A 198 -5.30 -5.28 -2.23
N ILE A 199 -6.00 -4.28 -1.70
CA ILE A 199 -7.10 -4.45 -0.74
C ILE A 199 -8.42 -4.56 -1.51
N MET A 200 -9.08 -5.71 -1.45
CA MET A 200 -10.36 -5.95 -2.12
C MET A 200 -11.51 -5.30 -1.36
N LEU A 201 -12.42 -4.67 -2.10
CA LEU A 201 -13.58 -3.96 -1.56
C LEU A 201 -14.81 -4.89 -1.57
N SER A 202 -15.26 -5.31 -0.39
CA SER A 202 -16.41 -6.21 -0.20
C SER A 202 -16.34 -7.43 -1.14
N ASP A 203 -17.46 -7.82 -1.74
CA ASP A 203 -17.57 -8.90 -2.74
C ASP A 203 -17.34 -8.41 -4.18
N SER A 204 -16.85 -7.19 -4.37
CA SER A 204 -16.64 -6.60 -5.68
C SER A 204 -15.32 -7.03 -6.32
N SER A 205 -15.22 -6.84 -7.64
CA SER A 205 -13.94 -7.02 -8.37
C SER A 205 -12.95 -5.86 -8.16
N TRP A 206 -13.29 -4.85 -7.36
CA TRP A 206 -12.45 -3.66 -7.17
C TRP A 206 -11.44 -3.85 -6.05
N GLY A 207 -10.20 -3.49 -6.34
CA GLY A 207 -9.09 -3.50 -5.40
C GLY A 207 -8.39 -2.14 -5.32
N LEU A 208 -8.05 -1.72 -4.10
CA LEU A 208 -7.27 -0.53 -3.81
C LEU A 208 -5.79 -0.88 -3.67
N ALA A 209 -4.93 -0.30 -4.51
CA ALA A 209 -3.49 -0.49 -4.41
C ALA A 209 -2.92 0.33 -3.24
N CYS A 210 -2.10 -0.28 -2.39
CA CYS A 210 -1.43 0.37 -1.27
C CYS A 210 0.00 -0.16 -1.04
N GLU A 211 0.79 0.60 -0.29
CA GLU A 211 2.22 0.33 -0.06
C GLU A 211 2.44 -0.55 1.17
N GLU A 212 1.72 -0.27 2.26
CA GLU A 212 1.96 -0.92 3.55
C GLU A 212 0.64 -1.21 4.27
N LEU A 213 0.54 -2.41 4.85
CA LEU A 213 -0.52 -2.78 5.79
C LEU A 213 -0.01 -2.54 7.21
N VAL A 214 -0.78 -1.82 8.03
CA VAL A 214 -0.34 -1.45 9.38
C VAL A 214 -0.79 -2.50 10.39
N THR A 215 -2.05 -2.43 10.82
CA THR A 215 -2.65 -3.33 11.82
C THR A 215 -4.15 -3.04 11.85
N SER A 216 -4.96 -4.01 12.25
CA SER A 216 -6.37 -3.79 12.53
C SER A 216 -6.59 -3.35 13.99
N THR A 217 -7.53 -2.45 14.23
CA THR A 217 -7.87 -2.01 15.58
C THR A 217 -9.37 -1.77 15.69
N THR A 218 -9.93 -2.02 16.86
CA THR A 218 -11.33 -1.70 17.17
C THR A 218 -11.50 -0.20 17.30
N ILE A 219 -12.44 0.37 16.55
CA ILE A 219 -12.78 1.79 16.59
C ILE A 219 -14.15 1.95 17.22
N GLN A 220 -14.25 2.88 18.18
CA GLN A 220 -15.53 3.32 18.73
C GLN A 220 -16.18 4.35 17.80
N PRO A 221 -17.50 4.32 17.58
CA PRO A 221 -18.19 5.30 16.73
C PRO A 221 -17.94 6.76 17.15
N ASP A 222 -17.80 7.02 18.45
CA ASP A 222 -17.54 8.35 19.01
C ASP A 222 -16.12 8.89 18.71
N ALA A 223 -15.18 8.00 18.39
CA ALA A 223 -13.82 8.35 17.98
C ALA A 223 -13.77 8.84 16.53
N ILE A 224 -14.86 8.72 15.78
CA ILE A 224 -14.96 9.10 14.37
C ILE A 224 -15.72 10.40 14.24
N GLN A 225 -15.10 11.36 13.54
CA GLN A 225 -15.80 12.54 13.06
C GLN A 225 -16.51 12.18 11.75
N TRP A 226 -17.74 11.70 11.87
CA TRP A 226 -18.61 11.34 10.76
C TRP A 226 -18.91 12.55 9.86
N ARG A 227 -18.92 12.32 8.55
CA ARG A 227 -19.37 13.31 7.58
C ARG A 227 -20.85 13.10 7.30
N ARG A 228 -21.58 14.19 7.05
CA ARG A 228 -22.96 14.09 6.57
C ARG A 228 -22.95 13.60 5.13
N THR A 229 -23.62 12.48 4.89
CA THR A 229 -23.62 11.72 3.63
C THR A 229 -24.19 12.52 2.43
N ASP A 230 -24.95 13.58 2.69
CA ASP A 230 -25.77 14.29 1.70
C ASP A 230 -25.13 15.55 1.07
N GLN A 231 -23.95 16.01 1.53
CA GLN A 231 -23.42 17.33 1.12
C GLN A 231 -21.89 17.37 0.90
N GLY A 232 -21.29 16.28 0.45
CA GLY A 232 -19.83 16.20 0.31
C GLY A 232 -19.36 15.91 -1.11
N LYS A 233 -18.35 16.65 -1.59
CA LYS A 233 -17.59 16.34 -2.83
C LYS A 233 -16.91 14.95 -2.85
N ARG A 234 -17.00 14.17 -1.78
CA ARG A 234 -16.24 12.91 -1.56
C ARG A 234 -17.13 11.90 -0.83
N PRO A 235 -18.13 11.28 -1.48
CA PRO A 235 -19.07 10.37 -0.80
C PRO A 235 -18.38 9.10 -0.29
N TRP A 236 -17.28 8.67 -0.92
CA TRP A 236 -16.41 7.58 -0.47
C TRP A 236 -15.73 7.80 0.90
N LEU A 237 -15.73 9.03 1.46
CA LEU A 237 -15.11 9.33 2.75
C LEU A 237 -16.19 9.43 3.84
N ALA A 238 -16.32 8.36 4.64
CA ALA A 238 -17.30 8.24 5.73
C ALA A 238 -17.01 9.22 6.87
N GLY A 239 -15.74 9.39 7.22
CA GLY A 239 -15.33 10.18 8.38
C GLY A 239 -13.83 10.24 8.58
N VAL A 240 -13.41 10.88 9.66
CA VAL A 240 -12.01 10.95 10.08
C VAL A 240 -11.89 10.38 11.49
N VAL A 241 -10.99 9.41 11.68
CA VAL A 241 -10.71 8.81 12.99
C VAL A 241 -9.79 9.76 13.76
N ARG A 242 -10.24 10.28 14.90
CA ARG A 242 -9.54 11.34 15.64
C ARG A 242 -8.21 10.88 16.21
N GLU A 243 -8.16 9.69 16.80
CA GLU A 243 -6.96 9.19 17.49
C GLU A 243 -5.79 8.94 16.54
N LYS A 244 -6.08 8.46 15.33
CA LYS A 244 -5.07 8.11 14.32
C LYS A 244 -4.94 9.13 13.19
N MET A 245 -5.79 10.17 13.19
CA MET A 245 -5.85 11.21 12.16
C MET A 245 -5.96 10.62 10.74
N CYS A 246 -6.70 9.53 10.60
CA CYS A 246 -6.83 8.81 9.33
C CYS A 246 -8.24 8.96 8.75
N ALA A 247 -8.35 8.77 7.44
CA ALA A 247 -9.63 8.80 6.74
C ALA A 247 -10.28 7.41 6.74
N LEU A 248 -11.55 7.34 7.15
CA LEU A 248 -12.37 6.14 7.11
C LEU A 248 -13.12 6.08 5.78
N LEU A 249 -12.97 4.97 5.06
CA LEU A 249 -13.61 4.74 3.78
C LEU A 249 -15.05 4.23 3.94
N ASN A 250 -15.97 4.82 3.18
CA ASN A 250 -17.29 4.25 2.91
C ASN A 250 -17.15 3.35 1.68
N VAL A 251 -17.08 2.04 1.91
CA VAL A 251 -16.80 1.05 0.87
C VAL A 251 -17.94 0.96 -0.15
N ASP A 252 -19.20 1.01 0.30
CA ASP A 252 -20.36 0.91 -0.58
C ASP A 252 -20.44 2.08 -1.56
N GLU A 253 -20.28 3.31 -1.05
CA GLU A 253 -20.23 4.51 -1.90
C GLU A 253 -19.01 4.49 -2.84
N LEU A 254 -17.85 4.02 -2.35
CA LEU A 254 -16.65 3.91 -3.16
C LEU A 254 -16.86 2.96 -4.35
N ILE A 255 -17.42 1.76 -4.12
CA ILE A 255 -17.75 0.80 -5.18
C ILE A 255 -18.75 1.43 -6.16
N ALA A 256 -19.81 2.07 -5.67
CA ALA A 256 -20.81 2.71 -6.51
C ALA A 256 -20.22 3.83 -7.40
N MET A 257 -19.21 4.56 -6.91
CA MET A 257 -18.48 5.55 -7.71
C MET A 257 -17.61 4.89 -8.78
N LEU A 258 -16.89 3.84 -8.42
CA LEU A 258 -15.99 3.11 -9.33
C LEU A 258 -16.77 2.45 -10.47
N ASP A 259 -17.91 1.83 -10.18
CA ASP A 259 -18.80 1.23 -11.18
C ASP A 259 -19.33 2.24 -12.20
N LYS A 260 -19.59 3.48 -11.75
CA LYS A 260 -20.00 4.59 -12.62
C LYS A 260 -18.82 5.24 -13.35
N GLY A 261 -17.58 4.84 -13.07
CA GLY A 261 -16.37 5.45 -13.62
C GLY A 261 -16.14 6.89 -13.15
N MET A 262 -16.72 7.30 -12.02
CA MET A 262 -16.58 8.64 -11.48
C MET A 262 -15.23 8.84 -10.80
N GLY A 263 -14.69 10.05 -10.85
CA GLY A 263 -13.50 10.41 -10.07
C GLY A 263 -13.84 10.70 -8.61
N SER A 264 -12.84 10.66 -7.73
CA SER A 264 -13.01 10.81 -6.27
C SER A 264 -13.63 12.13 -5.79
N GLN A 265 -13.65 13.17 -6.63
CA GLN A 265 -14.27 14.47 -6.32
C GLN A 265 -15.68 14.65 -6.89
N GLN A 266 -16.19 13.64 -7.61
CA GLN A 266 -17.47 13.70 -8.31
C GLN A 266 -18.50 12.91 -7.48
N GLY A 267 -19.49 13.60 -6.93
CA GLY A 267 -20.54 13.06 -6.07
C GLY A 267 -21.70 14.04 -5.98
#